data_AF-A0A537H829-F1
#
_entry.id   AF-A0A537H829-F1
#
_cell.length_a   1.000
_cell.length_b   1.000
_cell.length_c   1.000
_cell.angle_alpha   90.00
_cell.angle_beta   90.00
_cell.angle_gamma   90.00
#
_symmetry.space_group_name_H-M   'P 1'
#
loop_
_entity.id
_entity.type
_entity.pdbx_description
1 polymer ?
#
loop_
_entity_poly.entity_id
_entity_poly.type
_entity_poly.pdbx_seq_one_letter_code
_entity_poly.pdbx_strand_id
1 'polypeptide(L)'
;MGVMLTPILKREQTSLKALKGTSFAIDASIEIHQFLALVRKRDGSLFSDSQGRVTSHLIGLLTRTSRLIADFDMKPVFIFDGKPNPLKRRTIEMRRDARKKAEAEYVETVSKKDYSKAWSKAVMTGRVTGSVLDDSKHLLT
;
A
#
# COMPACT_ATOMS: atom_id res chain seq x y z
N MET A 1 0.54 6.06 9.32
CA MET A 1 0.71 7.25 10.18
C MET A 1 1.59 8.26 9.45
N GLY A 2 0.96 9.23 8.78
CA GLY A 2 1.62 10.40 8.20
C GLY A 2 1.36 11.63 9.08
N VAL A 3 1.61 12.82 8.55
CA VAL A 3 1.26 14.08 9.23
C VAL A 3 -0.21 14.42 8.91
N MET A 4 -1.01 14.71 9.93
CA MET A 4 -2.45 15.01 9.76
C MET A 4 -2.65 16.47 9.32
N LEU A 5 -2.32 16.76 8.06
CA LEU A 5 -2.50 18.09 7.47
C LEU A 5 -3.86 18.25 6.77
N THR A 6 -4.61 17.16 6.57
CA THR A 6 -5.90 17.18 5.86
C THR A 6 -6.87 18.28 6.32
N PRO A 7 -7.07 18.55 7.63
CA PRO A 7 -8.05 19.55 8.07
C PRO A 7 -7.68 21.01 7.73
N ILE A 8 -6.41 21.29 7.43
CA ILE A 8 -5.89 22.65 7.23
C ILE A 8 -5.45 22.92 5.78
N LEU A 9 -5.53 21.91 4.90
CA LEU A 9 -5.13 22.03 3.51
C LEU A 9 -6.32 22.41 2.63
N LYS A 10 -6.19 23.51 1.86
CA LYS A 10 -7.07 23.78 0.72
C LYS A 10 -6.68 22.84 -0.42
N ARG A 11 -7.60 21.98 -0.86
CA ARG A 11 -7.39 21.03 -1.96
C ARG A 11 -8.18 21.48 -3.17
N GLU A 12 -7.54 21.47 -4.34
CA GLU A 12 -8.22 21.64 -5.62
C GLU A 12 -8.42 20.25 -6.23
N GLN A 13 -9.67 19.93 -6.55
CA GLN A 13 -9.98 18.67 -7.21
C GLN A 13 -9.54 18.73 -8.66
N THR A 14 -8.88 17.66 -9.11
CA THR A 14 -8.49 17.48 -10.51
C THR A 14 -8.90 16.09 -10.99
N SER A 15 -8.82 15.86 -12.30
CA SER A 15 -9.08 14.56 -12.91
C SER A 15 -7.79 13.98 -13.50
N LEU A 16 -7.73 12.65 -13.63
CA LEU A 16 -6.60 12.00 -14.32
C LEU A 16 -6.46 12.49 -15.78
N LYS A 17 -7.58 12.83 -16.43
CA LYS A 17 -7.57 13.39 -17.80
C LYS A 17 -6.86 14.74 -17.86
N ALA A 18 -7.02 15.58 -16.84
CA ALA A 18 -6.35 16.88 -16.76
C ALA A 18 -4.83 16.76 -16.56
N LEU A 19 -4.35 15.59 -16.16
CA LEU A 19 -2.95 15.28 -15.90
C LEU A 19 -2.33 14.43 -17.03
N LYS A 20 -3.02 14.27 -18.16
CA LYS A 20 -2.56 13.44 -19.28
C LYS A 20 -1.18 13.90 -19.79
N GLY A 21 -0.27 12.97 -20.10
CA GLY A 21 1.06 13.27 -20.64
C GLY A 21 2.10 13.72 -19.62
N THR A 22 1.70 13.90 -18.36
CA THR A 22 2.59 14.43 -17.31
C THR A 22 3.43 13.32 -16.65
N SER A 23 4.59 13.72 -16.11
CA SER A 23 5.48 12.82 -15.37
C SER A 23 5.26 12.97 -13.87
N PHE A 24 5.21 11.86 -13.14
CA PHE A 24 4.96 11.86 -11.70
C PHE A 24 6.02 11.08 -10.93
N ALA A 25 6.55 11.69 -9.88
CA ALA A 25 7.30 11.00 -8.85
C ALA A 25 6.32 10.31 -7.87
N ILE A 26 6.38 8.99 -7.77
CA ILE A 26 5.52 8.18 -6.90
C ILE A 26 6.36 7.61 -5.76
N ASP A 27 5.94 7.83 -4.52
CA ASP A 27 6.49 7.16 -3.35
C ASP A 27 6.09 5.67 -3.37
N ALA A 28 7.05 4.80 -3.68
CA ALA A 28 6.81 3.37 -3.84
C ALA A 28 6.42 2.70 -2.51
N SER A 29 7.00 3.13 -1.39
CA SER A 29 6.71 2.55 -0.06
C SER A 29 5.24 2.74 0.32
N ILE A 30 4.71 3.94 0.09
CA ILE A 30 3.30 4.27 0.35
C ILE A 30 2.39 3.52 -0.63
N GLU A 31 2.76 3.47 -1.90
CA GLU A 31 1.97 2.84 -2.94
C GLU A 31 1.86 1.31 -2.76
N ILE A 32 2.98 0.63 -2.50
CA ILE A 32 3.00 -0.80 -2.17
C ILE A 32 2.14 -1.08 -0.94
N HIS A 33 2.21 -0.23 0.09
CA HIS A 33 1.37 -0.38 1.27
C HIS A 33 -0.13 -0.26 0.94
N GLN A 34 -0.52 0.67 0.06
CA GLN A 34 -1.91 0.77 -0.42
C GLN A 34 -2.35 -0.50 -1.16
N PHE A 35 -1.50 -1.11 -1.98
CA PHE A 35 -1.85 -2.35 -2.65
C PHE A 35 -2.01 -3.52 -1.67
N LEU A 36 -1.13 -3.64 -0.68
CA LEU A 36 -1.28 -4.63 0.39
C LEU A 36 -2.53 -4.37 1.26
N ALA A 37 -3.02 -3.13 1.32
CA ALA A 37 -4.26 -2.76 1.98
C ALA A 37 -5.49 -3.15 1.15
N LEU A 38 -5.51 -2.80 -0.15
CA LEU A 38 -6.71 -2.81 -0.98
C LEU A 38 -6.82 -4.01 -1.92
N VAL A 39 -5.70 -4.55 -2.40
CA VAL A 39 -5.67 -5.68 -3.35
C VAL A 39 -5.70 -6.97 -2.55
N ARG A 40 -6.91 -7.36 -2.15
CA ARG A 40 -7.17 -8.52 -1.30
C ARG A 40 -8.27 -9.39 -1.90
N LYS A 41 -8.28 -10.66 -1.51
CA LYS A 41 -9.36 -11.59 -1.80
C LYS A 41 -10.61 -11.17 -1.00
N ARG A 42 -11.76 -11.74 -1.37
CA ARG A 42 -13.06 -11.44 -0.74
C ARG A 42 -13.10 -11.74 0.77
N ASP A 43 -12.27 -12.67 1.23
CA ASP A 43 -12.11 -13.04 2.63
C ASP A 43 -11.16 -12.10 3.42
N GLY A 44 -10.59 -11.10 2.76
CA GLY A 44 -9.62 -10.17 3.35
C GLY A 44 -8.18 -10.67 3.36
N SER A 45 -7.91 -11.89 2.89
CA SER A 45 -6.55 -12.40 2.76
C SER A 45 -5.82 -11.74 1.58
N LEU A 46 -4.48 -11.73 1.64
CA LEU A 46 -3.66 -11.25 0.53
C LEU A 46 -3.67 -12.26 -0.62
N PHE A 47 -3.44 -11.76 -1.83
CA PHE A 47 -3.08 -12.63 -2.94
C PHE A 47 -1.69 -13.22 -2.70
N SER A 48 -1.54 -14.50 -3.03
CA SER A 48 -0.28 -15.23 -2.90
C SER A 48 -0.14 -16.21 -4.06
N ASP A 49 1.10 -16.59 -4.35
CA ASP A 49 1.38 -17.69 -5.26
C ASP A 49 1.21 -19.07 -4.59
N SER A 50 1.55 -20.14 -5.31
CA SER A 50 1.48 -21.53 -4.83
C SER A 50 2.43 -21.82 -3.67
N GLN A 51 3.46 -20.99 -3.45
CA GLN A 51 4.41 -21.11 -2.35
C GLN A 51 4.02 -20.22 -1.15
N GLY A 52 2.89 -19.51 -1.23
CA GLY A 52 2.43 -18.61 -0.18
C GLY A 52 3.14 -17.25 -0.16
N ARG A 53 3.94 -16.91 -1.17
CA ARG A 53 4.58 -15.59 -1.29
C ARG A 53 3.53 -14.56 -1.72
N VAL A 54 3.49 -13.42 -1.05
CA VAL A 54 2.47 -12.38 -1.28
C VAL A 54 2.66 -11.72 -2.64
N THR A 55 1.61 -11.67 -3.46
CA THR A 55 1.63 -11.08 -4.82
C THR A 55 0.70 -9.88 -4.99
N SER A 56 -0.08 -9.51 -3.97
CA SER A 56 -0.99 -8.34 -4.01
C SER A 56 -0.32 -7.04 -4.49
N HIS A 57 0.94 -6.83 -4.10
CA HIS A 57 1.70 -5.65 -4.48
C HIS A 57 2.03 -5.62 -5.98
N LEU A 58 2.39 -6.76 -6.57
CA LEU A 58 2.69 -6.91 -8.00
C LEU A 58 1.44 -6.69 -8.84
N ILE A 59 0.31 -7.29 -8.44
CA ILE A 59 -0.98 -7.10 -9.10
C ILE A 59 -1.35 -5.61 -9.11
N GLY A 60 -1.22 -4.95 -7.96
CA GLY A 60 -1.51 -3.53 -7.83
C GLY A 60 -0.59 -2.64 -8.68
N LEU A 61 0.72 -2.86 -8.60
CA LEU A 61 1.72 -2.14 -9.39
C LEU A 61 1.46 -2.28 -10.88
N LEU A 62 1.30 -3.52 -11.38
CA LEU A 62 1.07 -3.78 -12.79
C LEU A 62 -0.22 -3.10 -13.27
N THR A 63 -1.35 -3.38 -12.60
CA THR A 63 -2.66 -2.89 -13.06
C THR A 63 -2.78 -1.38 -13.01
N ARG A 64 -2.33 -0.73 -11.92
CA ARG A 64 -2.40 0.74 -11.80
C ARG A 64 -1.42 1.42 -12.74
N THR A 65 -0.16 0.95 -12.81
CA THR A 65 0.87 1.56 -13.66
C THR A 65 0.51 1.44 -15.13
N SER A 66 0.11 0.25 -15.59
CA SER A 66 -0.33 0.06 -16.98
C SER A 66 -1.52 0.95 -17.33
N ARG A 67 -2.48 1.12 -16.42
CA ARG A 67 -3.62 2.03 -16.64
C ARG A 67 -3.19 3.48 -16.76
N LEU A 68 -2.32 3.97 -15.87
CA LEU A 68 -1.84 5.35 -15.90
C LEU A 68 -1.08 5.66 -17.21
N ILE A 69 -0.30 4.69 -17.71
CA ILE A 69 0.44 4.83 -18.97
C ILE A 69 -0.52 4.72 -20.17
N ALA A 70 -1.29 3.64 -20.27
CA ALA A 70 -2.09 3.35 -21.46
C ALA A 70 -3.28 4.31 -21.63
N ASP A 71 -4.01 4.62 -20.55
CA ASP A 71 -5.22 5.45 -20.65
C ASP A 71 -4.91 6.95 -20.59
N PHE A 72 -3.82 7.33 -19.92
CA PHE A 72 -3.51 8.73 -19.60
C PHE A 72 -2.13 9.20 -20.03
N ASP A 73 -1.35 8.40 -20.75
CA ASP A 73 0.00 8.77 -21.25
C ASP A 73 0.90 9.35 -20.14
N MET A 74 0.69 8.94 -18.89
CA MET A 74 1.48 9.41 -17.76
C MET A 74 2.79 8.68 -17.70
N LYS A 75 3.83 9.36 -17.19
CA LYS A 75 5.18 8.80 -17.03
C LYS A 75 5.51 8.68 -15.54
N PRO A 76 5.12 7.58 -14.87
CA PRO A 76 5.40 7.37 -13.45
C PRO A 76 6.88 7.03 -13.23
N VAL A 77 7.48 7.63 -12.20
CA VAL A 77 8.82 7.38 -11.71
C VAL A 77 8.71 6.96 -10.24
N PHE A 78 8.98 5.69 -9.96
CA PHE A 78 8.86 5.15 -8.60
C PHE A 78 10.13 5.42 -7.79
N ILE A 79 9.96 6.05 -6.63
CA ILE A 79 11.02 6.38 -5.70
C ILE A 79 10.93 5.43 -4.52
N PHE A 80 12.01 4.67 -4.31
CA PHE A 80 12.15 3.75 -3.19
C PHE A 80 12.95 4.40 -2.07
N ASP A 81 12.52 4.18 -0.83
CA ASP A 81 13.24 4.66 0.35
C ASP A 81 14.62 4.00 0.46
N GLY A 82 15.59 4.80 0.90
CA GLY A 82 16.88 4.32 1.38
C GLY A 82 16.84 3.94 2.86
N LYS A 83 18.01 3.94 3.50
CA LYS A 83 18.13 3.66 4.94
C LYS A 83 17.36 4.70 5.76
N PRO A 84 16.44 4.30 6.66
CA PRO A 84 15.70 5.26 7.48
C PRO A 84 16.64 5.98 8.47
N ASN A 85 16.38 7.28 8.69
CA ASN A 85 17.10 8.06 9.70
C ASN A 85 16.88 7.48 11.11
N PRO A 86 17.91 7.35 11.96
CA PRO A 86 17.79 6.84 13.33
C PRO A 86 16.69 7.49 14.18
N LEU A 87 16.42 8.78 13.97
CA LEU A 87 15.37 9.53 14.69
C LEU A 87 13.95 8.99 14.41
N LYS A 88 13.75 8.23 13.33
CA LYS A 88 12.46 7.59 13.00
C LYS A 88 12.20 6.30 13.78
N ARG A 89 13.15 5.80 14.61
CA ARG A 89 13.03 4.52 15.31
C ARG A 89 11.74 4.42 16.14
N ARG A 90 11.43 5.42 16.96
CA ARG A 90 10.20 5.48 17.76
C ARG A 90 8.94 5.40 16.88
N THR A 91 8.91 6.12 15.76
CA THR A 91 7.77 6.09 14.83
C THR A 91 7.61 4.72 14.17
N ILE A 92 8.72 4.05 13.84
CA ILE A 92 8.72 2.70 13.25
C ILE A 92 8.17 1.69 14.27
N GLU A 93 8.58 1.77 15.54
CA GLU A 93 8.08 0.92 16.62
C GLU A 93 6.58 1.11 16.83
N MET A 94 6.10 2.36 16.92
CA MET A 94 4.66 2.63 17.04
C MET A 94 3.86 2.06 15.85
N ARG A 95 4.39 2.12 14.63
CA ARG A 95 3.77 1.50 13.44
C ARG A 95 3.75 -0.03 13.53
N ARG A 96 4.75 -0.63 14.15
CA ARG A 96 4.82 -2.08 14.37
C ARG A 96 3.78 -2.52 15.39
N ASP A 97 3.63 -1.78 16.48
CA ASP A 97 2.68 -2.11 17.54
C ASP A 97 1.22 -1.93 17.10
N ALA A 98 0.92 -0.84 16.39
CA ALA A 98 -0.40 -0.63 15.79
C ALA A 98 -0.81 -1.79 14.86
N ARG A 99 0.16 -2.33 14.12
CA ARG A 99 -0.06 -3.47 13.23
C ARG A 99 -0.32 -4.77 13.98
N LYS A 100 0.49 -5.07 15.01
CA LYS A 100 0.28 -6.25 15.86
C LYS A 100 -1.10 -6.22 16.51
N LYS A 101 -1.52 -5.04 17.00
CA LYS A 101 -2.85 -4.84 17.55
C LYS A 101 -3.95 -5.11 16.51
N ALA A 102 -3.81 -4.57 15.30
CA ALA A 102 -4.77 -4.81 14.23
C ALA A 102 -4.86 -6.30 13.82
N GLU A 103 -3.73 -7.02 13.84
CA GLU A 103 -3.68 -8.45 13.53
C GLU A 103 -4.40 -9.29 14.59
N ALA A 104 -4.20 -8.98 15.88
CA ALA A 104 -4.95 -9.62 16.97
C ALA A 104 -6.45 -9.34 16.89
N GLU A 105 -6.84 -8.08 16.66
CA GLU A 105 -8.24 -7.67 16.50
C GLU A 105 -8.89 -8.29 15.26
N TYR A 106 -8.13 -8.50 14.18
CA TYR A 106 -8.63 -9.20 12.99
C TYR A 106 -9.03 -10.64 13.32
N VAL A 107 -8.16 -11.39 14.00
CA VAL A 107 -8.45 -12.78 14.39
C VAL A 107 -9.68 -12.86 15.29
N GLU A 108 -9.81 -11.94 16.24
CA GLU A 108 -10.97 -11.87 17.14
C GLU A 108 -12.28 -11.51 16.40
N THR A 109 -12.23 -10.57 15.46
CA THR A 109 -13.42 -10.12 14.72
C THR A 109 -13.89 -11.16 13.71
N VAL A 110 -12.96 -11.91 13.11
CA VAL A 110 -13.28 -13.06 12.26
C VAL A 110 -13.96 -14.17 13.08
N SER A 111 -13.47 -14.48 14.29
CA SER A 111 -14.10 -15.51 15.13
C SER A 111 -15.53 -15.11 15.57
N LYS A 112 -15.76 -13.80 15.76
CA LYS A 112 -17.08 -13.21 16.06
C LYS A 112 -17.99 -13.04 14.84
N LYS A 113 -17.56 -13.40 13.63
CA LYS A 113 -18.29 -13.21 12.35
C LYS A 113 -18.66 -11.75 12.06
N ASP A 114 -17.94 -10.78 12.64
CA ASP A 114 -18.09 -9.36 12.33
C ASP A 114 -17.18 -8.99 11.15
N TYR A 115 -17.65 -9.31 9.94
CA TYR A 115 -16.85 -9.17 8.72
C TYR A 115 -16.53 -7.72 8.35
N SER A 116 -17.40 -6.77 8.70
CA SER A 116 -17.15 -5.34 8.44
C SER A 116 -15.97 -4.83 9.25
N LYS A 117 -15.97 -5.14 10.56
CA LYS A 117 -14.85 -4.78 11.43
C LYS A 117 -13.60 -5.57 11.08
N ALA A 118 -13.73 -6.86 10.75
CA ALA A 118 -12.61 -7.67 10.29
C ALA A 118 -11.91 -7.06 9.06
N TRP A 119 -12.68 -6.59 8.07
CA TRP A 119 -12.11 -5.92 6.90
C TRP A 119 -11.29 -4.69 7.28
N SER A 120 -11.82 -3.83 8.16
CA SER A 120 -11.11 -2.63 8.63
C SER A 120 -9.74 -2.96 9.26
N LYS A 121 -9.66 -4.09 9.97
CA LYS A 121 -8.42 -4.55 10.61
C LYS A 121 -7.49 -5.23 9.63
N ALA A 122 -8.01 -6.04 8.72
CA ALA A 122 -7.25 -6.70 7.67
C ALA A 122 -6.44 -5.70 6.84
N VAL A 123 -7.05 -4.58 6.43
CA VAL A 123 -6.40 -3.50 5.67
C VAL A 123 -5.15 -2.95 6.38
N MET A 124 -5.12 -2.94 7.71
CA MET A 124 -3.99 -2.43 8.50
C MET A 124 -2.83 -3.44 8.68
N THR A 125 -3.02 -4.71 8.28
CA THR A 125 -2.02 -5.78 8.51
C THR A 125 -0.89 -5.83 7.49
N GLY A 126 -1.04 -5.12 6.35
CA GLY A 126 -0.09 -5.18 5.24
C GLY A 126 1.36 -4.90 5.64
N ARG A 127 2.27 -5.80 5.26
CA ARG A 127 3.71 -5.70 5.57
C ARG A 127 4.53 -5.52 4.29
N VAL A 128 5.27 -4.42 4.22
CA VAL A 128 6.31 -4.24 3.21
C VAL A 128 7.58 -4.90 3.74
N THR A 129 7.88 -6.11 3.26
CA THR A 129 9.10 -6.86 3.58
C THR A 129 10.20 -6.58 2.55
N GLY A 130 11.43 -7.03 2.82
CA GLY A 130 12.53 -6.95 1.85
C GLY A 130 12.17 -7.62 0.51
N SER A 131 11.65 -8.86 0.57
CA SER A 131 11.20 -9.59 -0.63
C SER A 131 10.15 -8.83 -1.44
N VAL A 132 9.16 -8.22 -0.77
CA VAL A 132 8.12 -7.41 -1.44
C VAL A 132 8.74 -6.20 -2.14
N LEU A 133 9.73 -5.56 -1.54
CA LEU A 133 10.43 -4.44 -2.17
C LEU A 133 11.27 -4.88 -3.36
N ASP A 134 11.98 -6.00 -3.24
CA ASP A 134 12.83 -6.52 -4.30
C ASP A 134 12.01 -6.98 -5.50
N ASP A 135 10.91 -7.71 -5.26
CA ASP A 135 9.96 -8.12 -6.30
C ASP A 135 9.32 -6.89 -6.98
N SER A 136 8.98 -5.85 -6.20
CA SER A 136 8.41 -4.62 -6.75
C SER A 136 9.39 -3.87 -7.64
N LYS A 137 10.66 -3.81 -7.26
CA LYS A 137 11.72 -3.20 -8.08
C LYS A 137 11.92 -3.99 -9.37
N HIS A 138 12.00 -5.31 -9.27
CA HIS A 138 12.19 -6.19 -10.41
C HIS A 138 11.06 -6.06 -11.43
N LEU A 139 9.82 -5.89 -10.99
CA LEU A 139 8.68 -5.66 -11.88
C LEU A 139 8.75 -4.33 -12.65
N LEU A 140 9.37 -3.30 -12.04
CA LEU A 140 9.39 -1.93 -12.58
C LEU A 140 10.63 -1.63 -13.45
N THR A 141 11.56 -2.57 -13.56
CA THR A 141 12.80 -2.49 -14.36
C THR A 141 12.77 -3.48 -15.50
#